data_AF-A0A017T2L6-F1
#
_entry.id   AF-A0A017T2L6-F1
#
_cell.length_a   1.000
_cell.length_b   1.000
_cell.length_c   1.000
_cell.angle_alpha   90.00
_cell.angle_beta   90.00
_cell.angle_gamma   90.00
#
_symmetry.space_group_name_H-M   'P 1'
#
loop_
_entity.id
_entity.type
_entity.pdbx_description
1 polymer ?
#
loop_
_entity_poly.entity_id
_entity_poly.type
_entity_poly.pdbx_seq_one_letter_code
_entity_poly.pdbx_strand_id
1 'polypeptide(L)'
;MGRTLAGLALDTTLATTLALTPAACTRGGGPSGDPDAAPPWDVAVPDPEPRPGMAWIPGGVLLAGTAPDRIPRIADEEMAGEQVVMQGFYMDLYPYPNEVGAIPTTAVSLAEGRALCEAQGKRLCSELELERACKGPSNTVYEYGDAYKSALCGTGQAKSLIPNGYNGACVSGFGVYDLHGGVWTWTSSAWQRGNAKPGLVTQRGGNGLAGDLIGRCAHGRGMRPEAKRADTGVRCCAGEPNTFEVVLAVTRGQPLRLNTPLDEKLAGQLAALATPEALATSGSPGVPATEVPFAVERIWVWHPLGNEEILLGGGCAHPPGQKGRCGIVAARMRFDRPVLLSFVPSDWWTPTLGEADSARELYLYGGDHEGAFRRRVSYEWGRLGLADKERKRKRKGTREPTFD
;
A
#
# COMPACT_ATOMS: atom_id res chain seq x y z
N MET A 1 20.79 -73.50 91.73
CA MET A 1 22.05 -72.91 91.22
C MET A 1 21.70 -71.53 90.68
N GLY A 2 21.92 -70.41 91.34
CA GLY A 2 22.69 -70.12 92.53
C GLY A 2 23.38 -68.78 92.30
N ARG A 3 23.05 -67.79 93.15
CA ARG A 3 23.95 -66.72 93.63
C ARG A 3 24.30 -65.61 92.62
N THR A 4 23.80 -64.38 92.77
CA THR A 4 24.00 -63.31 93.80
C THR A 4 25.06 -62.28 93.39
N LEU A 5 24.68 -61.01 93.57
CA LEU A 5 25.50 -59.84 94.01
C LEU A 5 26.57 -59.39 92.99
N ALA A 6 26.95 -58.12 92.82
CA ALA A 6 26.74 -56.80 93.40
C ALA A 6 27.06 -55.80 92.25
N GLY A 7 26.70 -54.52 92.20
CA GLY A 7 26.88 -53.44 93.16
C GLY A 7 27.67 -52.29 92.50
N LEU A 8 27.27 -51.04 92.79
CA LEU A 8 27.95 -49.73 92.57
C LEU A 8 28.04 -49.23 91.11
N ALA A 9 27.38 -48.14 90.67
CA ALA A 9 27.34 -46.72 91.10
C ALA A 9 28.61 -45.93 90.71
N LEU A 10 28.53 -45.06 89.69
CA LEU A 10 28.40 -43.58 89.78
C LEU A 10 28.60 -42.91 88.40
N ASP A 11 27.68 -41.97 88.12
CA ASP A 11 27.82 -40.63 87.53
C ASP A 11 28.49 -40.33 86.19
N THR A 12 27.89 -39.30 85.57
CA THR A 12 28.31 -38.47 84.41
C THR A 12 28.20 -39.17 83.05
N THR A 13 27.58 -38.64 82.00
CA THR A 13 27.34 -37.26 81.58
C THR A 13 26.30 -37.28 80.43
N LEU A 14 25.61 -36.15 80.23
CA LEU A 14 24.53 -35.85 79.27
C LEU A 14 24.38 -36.80 78.06
N ALA A 15 23.23 -37.46 77.99
CA ALA A 15 22.82 -38.25 76.84
C ALA A 15 22.14 -37.38 75.77
N THR A 16 22.75 -37.35 74.60
CA THR A 16 22.17 -36.97 73.31
C THR A 16 21.26 -38.09 72.82
N THR A 17 20.01 -37.81 72.41
CA THR A 17 19.31 -38.58 71.36
C THR A 17 18.10 -37.85 70.78
N LEU A 18 18.01 -37.99 69.45
CA LEU A 18 17.02 -37.56 68.46
C LEU A 18 15.54 -37.53 68.92
N ALA A 19 14.84 -36.48 68.47
CA ALA A 19 13.43 -36.58 68.09
C ALA A 19 13.19 -35.84 66.77
N LEU A 20 12.66 -36.56 65.78
CA LEU A 20 12.15 -35.99 64.54
C LEU A 20 10.96 -35.06 64.84
N THR A 21 11.01 -33.83 64.32
CA THR A 21 9.82 -33.01 64.05
C THR A 21 9.97 -32.40 62.66
N PRO A 22 8.94 -32.40 61.80
CA PRO A 22 8.97 -31.66 60.54
C PRO A 22 8.90 -30.18 60.91
N ALA A 23 10.05 -29.49 60.79
CA ALA A 23 10.13 -28.06 60.99
C ALA A 23 9.22 -27.35 59.96
N ALA A 24 8.25 -26.61 60.48
CA ALA A 24 7.45 -25.66 59.73
C ALA A 24 8.37 -24.73 58.94
N CYS A 25 8.09 -24.57 57.64
CA CYS A 25 8.77 -23.60 56.80
C CYS A 25 8.66 -22.20 57.44
N THR A 26 9.79 -21.69 57.89
CA THR A 26 9.96 -20.31 58.29
C THR A 26 9.71 -19.43 57.05
N ARG A 27 8.68 -18.57 57.13
CA ARG A 27 8.54 -17.44 56.21
C ARG A 27 9.72 -16.51 56.43
N GLY A 28 10.77 -16.69 55.64
CA GLY A 28 11.79 -15.67 55.45
C GLY A 28 11.11 -14.44 54.86
N GLY A 29 11.21 -13.32 55.56
CA GLY A 29 10.82 -12.01 55.04
C GLY A 29 11.68 -11.67 53.84
N GLY A 30 11.13 -11.84 52.64
CA GLY A 30 11.63 -11.19 51.43
C GLY A 30 11.30 -9.70 51.46
N PRO A 31 12.02 -8.85 50.69
CA PRO A 31 11.73 -7.43 50.63
C PRO A 31 10.28 -7.26 50.20
N SER A 32 9.54 -6.45 50.97
CA SER A 32 8.18 -6.03 50.64
C SER A 32 8.19 -5.30 49.31
N GLY A 33 7.95 -6.04 48.22
CA GLY A 33 7.65 -5.46 46.92
C GLY A 33 6.32 -4.74 47.03
N ASP A 34 6.32 -3.45 46.72
CA ASP A 34 5.12 -2.64 46.59
C ASP A 34 4.20 -3.30 45.53
N PRO A 35 2.98 -3.72 45.88
CA PRO A 35 2.05 -4.31 44.92
C PRO A 35 1.59 -3.32 43.84
N ASP A 36 1.84 -2.02 44.02
CA ASP A 36 1.59 -0.96 43.03
C ASP A 36 2.85 -0.59 42.21
N ALA A 37 3.97 -1.29 42.39
CA ALA A 37 5.14 -1.08 41.56
C ALA A 37 4.85 -1.51 40.12
N ALA A 38 4.87 -0.53 39.21
CA ALA A 38 4.76 -0.77 37.78
C ALA A 38 5.81 -1.83 37.34
N PRO A 39 5.43 -2.80 36.49
CA PRO A 39 6.36 -3.81 35.99
C PRO A 39 7.66 -3.18 35.46
N PRO A 40 8.81 -3.86 35.52
CA PRO A 40 10.09 -3.32 35.04
C PRO A 40 10.12 -3.01 33.52
N TRP A 41 9.05 -3.31 32.78
CA TRP A 41 8.85 -2.93 31.38
C TRP A 41 7.93 -1.71 31.18
N ASP A 42 7.30 -1.20 32.25
CA ASP A 42 6.49 0.04 32.27
C ASP A 42 7.35 1.27 32.59
N VAL A 43 8.58 1.30 32.06
CA VAL A 43 9.37 2.53 32.06
C VAL A 43 8.76 3.42 30.98
N ALA A 44 7.99 4.44 31.40
CA ALA A 44 7.60 5.52 30.53
C ALA A 44 8.85 6.05 29.83
N VAL A 45 8.95 5.85 28.51
CA VAL A 45 10.02 6.45 27.72
C VAL A 45 9.85 7.96 27.90
N PRO A 46 10.84 8.67 28.47
CA PRO A 46 10.70 10.09 28.74
C PRO A 46 10.34 10.83 27.45
N ASP A 47 9.43 11.79 27.57
CA ASP A 47 9.03 12.60 26.44
C ASP A 47 10.27 13.22 25.80
N PRO A 48 10.36 13.14 24.47
CA PRO A 48 11.54 13.57 23.74
C PRO A 48 11.68 15.09 23.85
N GLU A 49 12.91 15.59 23.95
CA GLU A 49 13.18 17.02 24.11
C GLU A 49 12.59 17.82 22.93
N PRO A 50 11.66 18.77 23.18
CA PRO A 50 11.03 19.52 22.10
C PRO A 50 12.05 20.26 21.23
N ARG A 51 11.94 20.10 19.91
CA ARG A 51 12.75 20.83 18.93
C ARG A 51 11.89 21.89 18.26
N PRO A 52 12.18 23.19 18.43
CA PRO A 52 11.40 24.25 17.81
C PRO A 52 11.24 24.06 16.30
N GLY A 53 10.00 24.14 15.82
CA GLY A 53 9.67 23.96 14.40
C GLY A 53 9.67 22.52 13.90
N MET A 54 9.87 21.51 14.76
CA MET A 54 9.81 20.10 14.36
C MET A 54 8.73 19.34 15.13
N ALA A 55 8.02 18.45 14.44
CA ALA A 55 7.16 17.46 15.06
C ALA A 55 8.00 16.27 15.53
N TRP A 56 7.72 15.77 16.74
CA TRP A 56 8.15 14.45 17.15
C TRP A 56 7.23 13.39 16.55
N ILE A 57 7.82 12.43 15.84
CA ILE A 57 7.14 11.26 15.30
C ILE A 57 7.51 10.07 16.20
N PRO A 58 6.58 9.56 17.03
CA PRO A 58 6.88 8.43 17.90
C PRO A 58 7.24 7.17 17.11
N GLY A 59 8.09 6.34 17.72
CA GLY A 59 8.33 4.99 17.23
C GLY A 59 7.04 4.17 17.19
N GLY A 60 6.98 3.18 16.30
CA GLY A 60 5.80 2.35 16.12
C GLY A 60 5.80 1.63 14.78
N VAL A 61 4.70 0.94 14.48
CA VAL A 61 4.56 0.17 13.23
C VAL A 61 4.01 1.05 12.12
N LEU A 62 4.77 1.17 11.04
CA LEU A 62 4.35 1.66 9.75
C LEU A 62 3.84 0.50 8.90
N LEU A 63 2.64 0.61 8.33
CA LEU A 63 2.18 -0.25 7.24
C LEU A 63 2.71 0.34 5.94
N ALA A 64 3.92 0.00 5.53
CA ALA A 64 4.63 0.60 4.40
C ALA A 64 4.03 0.20 3.05
N GLY A 65 3.81 1.18 2.17
CA GLY A 65 3.15 1.02 0.88
C GLY A 65 1.62 0.94 0.96
N THR A 66 0.99 0.37 -0.07
CA THR A 66 -0.46 0.23 -0.16
C THR A 66 -0.80 -1.26 -0.21
N ALA A 67 -1.66 -1.70 0.70
CA ALA A 67 -2.15 -3.08 0.73
C ALA A 67 -2.82 -3.45 -0.61
N PRO A 68 -2.67 -4.68 -1.14
CA PRO A 68 -3.16 -5.03 -2.48
C PRO A 68 -4.65 -4.81 -2.70
N ASP A 69 -5.47 -4.89 -1.64
CA ASP A 69 -6.92 -4.68 -1.61
C ASP A 69 -7.33 -3.21 -1.58
N ARG A 70 -6.42 -2.30 -1.25
CA ARG A 70 -6.66 -0.86 -1.29
C ARG A 70 -6.30 -0.29 -2.66
N ILE A 71 -7.16 0.60 -3.15
CA ILE A 71 -6.99 1.31 -4.42
C ILE A 71 -7.16 2.83 -4.22
N PRO A 72 -6.47 3.68 -5.01
CA PRO A 72 -5.55 3.30 -6.09
C PRO A 72 -4.22 2.72 -5.58
N ARG A 73 -3.49 1.98 -6.42
CA ARG A 73 -2.19 1.32 -6.12
C ARG A 73 -1.31 1.17 -7.36
N ILE A 74 0.01 1.37 -7.19
CA ILE A 74 1.06 1.10 -8.18
C ILE A 74 1.92 -0.07 -7.68
N ALA A 75 1.65 -1.28 -8.17
CA ALA A 75 2.23 -2.51 -7.63
C ALA A 75 3.76 -2.66 -7.83
N ASP A 76 4.35 -2.00 -8.83
CA ASP A 76 5.79 -1.99 -9.08
C ASP A 76 6.53 -0.80 -8.45
N GLU A 77 5.83 0.10 -7.76
CA GLU A 77 6.42 1.29 -7.14
C GLU A 77 6.10 1.41 -5.64
N GLU A 78 5.27 0.53 -5.07
CA GLU A 78 4.86 0.59 -3.68
C GLU A 78 4.91 -0.79 -3.03
N MET A 79 5.35 -0.85 -1.77
CA MET A 79 5.25 -2.06 -0.94
C MET A 79 3.79 -2.47 -0.74
N ALA A 80 3.56 -3.73 -0.37
CA ALA A 80 2.22 -4.32 -0.25
C ALA A 80 1.57 -4.11 1.15
N GLY A 81 1.88 -3.02 1.85
CA GLY A 81 1.40 -2.78 3.22
C GLY A 81 2.22 -3.55 4.28
N GLU A 82 3.53 -3.65 4.09
CA GLU A 82 4.41 -4.41 4.98
C GLU A 82 4.58 -3.72 6.34
N GLN A 83 4.67 -4.50 7.41
CA GLN A 83 4.86 -3.98 8.76
C GLN A 83 6.34 -3.64 8.99
N VAL A 84 6.66 -2.35 9.09
CA VAL A 84 7.99 -1.85 9.38
C VAL A 84 7.98 -1.22 10.78
N VAL A 85 8.82 -1.74 11.68
CA VAL A 85 9.02 -1.16 13.01
C VAL A 85 9.95 0.04 12.87
N MET A 86 9.43 1.22 13.19
CA MET A 86 10.14 2.50 13.10
C MET A 86 10.55 2.98 14.49
N GLN A 87 11.74 3.55 14.60
CA GLN A 87 12.18 4.32 15.76
C GLN A 87 11.63 5.74 15.69
N GLY A 88 11.56 6.41 16.83
CA GLY A 88 11.11 7.80 16.90
C GLY A 88 12.14 8.77 16.32
N PHE A 89 11.66 9.83 15.66
CA PHE A 89 12.49 10.84 15.01
C PHE A 89 11.77 12.19 14.97
N TYR A 90 12.51 13.25 14.64
CA TYR A 90 11.94 14.59 14.43
C TYR A 90 11.81 14.89 12.94
N MET A 91 10.76 15.60 12.55
CA MET A 91 10.56 16.10 11.19
C MET A 91 10.14 17.57 11.22
N ASP A 92 10.68 18.39 10.31
CA ASP A 92 10.21 19.76 10.10
C ASP A 92 8.69 19.82 9.88
N LEU A 93 8.01 20.79 10.47
CA LEU A 93 6.56 20.99 10.35
C LEU A 93 6.14 21.32 8.92
N TYR A 94 6.95 22.09 8.20
CA TYR A 94 6.71 22.52 6.82
C TYR A 94 7.91 22.19 5.91
N PRO A 95 7.75 22.21 4.57
CA PRO A 95 8.88 22.17 3.65
C PRO A 95 9.87 23.31 3.95
N TYR A 96 11.16 23.09 3.66
CA TYR A 96 12.21 24.10 3.87
C TYR A 96 11.80 25.44 3.20
N PRO A 97 11.85 26.59 3.91
CA PRO A 97 12.65 26.88 5.11
C PRO A 97 11.99 26.53 6.46
N ASN A 98 10.90 25.76 6.46
CA ASN A 98 10.16 25.37 7.68
C ASN A 98 9.50 26.55 8.40
N GLU A 99 9.02 27.52 7.63
CA GLU A 99 8.32 28.71 8.11
C GLU A 99 6.93 28.81 7.46
N VAL A 100 5.90 29.14 8.25
CA VAL A 100 4.54 29.35 7.74
C VAL A 100 4.50 30.57 6.81
N GLY A 101 3.82 30.46 5.68
CA GLY A 101 3.68 31.54 4.70
C GLY A 101 4.91 31.75 3.82
N ALA A 102 6.05 31.13 4.12
CA ALA A 102 7.21 31.13 3.23
C ALA A 102 6.93 30.28 1.99
N ILE A 103 7.51 30.67 0.85
CA ILE A 103 7.51 29.84 -0.34
C ILE A 103 8.58 28.75 -0.16
N PRO A 104 8.27 27.45 -0.36
CA PRO A 104 9.26 26.40 -0.29
C PRO A 104 10.45 26.66 -1.22
N THR A 105 11.67 26.43 -0.73
CA THR A 105 12.85 26.43 -1.60
C THR A 105 12.79 25.22 -2.52
N THR A 106 12.82 25.48 -3.82
CA THR A 106 12.73 24.48 -4.88
C THR A 106 13.90 24.58 -5.87
N ALA A 107 13.88 23.76 -6.92
CA ALA A 107 14.93 23.70 -7.93
C ALA A 107 16.32 23.36 -7.34
N VAL A 108 16.32 22.52 -6.30
CA VAL A 108 17.54 22.00 -5.66
C VAL A 108 17.79 20.56 -6.09
N SER A 109 19.07 20.22 -6.30
CA SER A 109 19.52 18.84 -6.43
C SER A 109 19.48 18.11 -5.08
N LEU A 110 19.68 16.79 -5.09
CA LEU A 110 19.78 16.01 -3.85
C LEU A 110 20.91 16.52 -2.94
N ALA A 111 22.07 16.83 -3.52
CA ALA A 111 23.25 17.28 -2.79
C ALA A 111 23.03 18.66 -2.15
N GLU A 112 22.42 19.60 -2.89
CA GLU A 112 22.07 20.93 -2.36
C GLU A 112 20.99 20.82 -1.29
N GLY A 113 19.96 20.00 -1.52
CA GLY A 113 18.91 19.74 -0.55
C GLY A 113 19.44 19.15 0.76
N ARG A 114 20.40 18.22 0.67
CA ARG A 114 21.11 17.66 1.81
C ARG A 114 21.89 18.74 2.57
N ALA A 115 22.64 19.58 1.86
CA ALA A 115 23.41 20.67 2.46
C ALA A 115 22.52 21.68 3.21
N LEU A 116 21.30 21.96 2.72
CA LEU A 116 20.34 22.83 3.41
C LEU A 116 19.89 22.27 4.77
N CYS A 117 19.75 20.95 4.89
CA CYS A 117 19.43 20.30 6.16
C CYS A 117 20.64 20.23 7.08
N GLU A 118 21.81 19.86 6.56
CA GLU A 118 23.06 19.75 7.32
C GLU A 118 23.49 21.10 7.90
N ALA A 119 23.29 22.21 7.16
CA ALA A 119 23.55 23.56 7.65
C ALA A 119 22.73 23.95 8.89
N GLN A 120 21.62 23.26 9.16
CA GLN A 120 20.79 23.45 10.36
C GLN A 120 21.04 22.37 11.44
N GLY A 121 22.07 21.53 11.29
CA GLY A 121 22.30 20.38 12.17
C GLY A 121 21.22 19.29 12.04
N LYS A 122 20.57 19.21 10.87
CA LYS A 122 19.54 18.21 10.52
C LYS A 122 20.06 17.30 9.41
N ARG A 123 19.23 16.37 8.95
CA ARG A 123 19.48 15.46 7.82
C ARG A 123 18.28 15.44 6.88
N LEU A 124 18.44 14.86 5.69
CA LEU A 124 17.28 14.48 4.88
C LEU A 124 16.50 13.36 5.59
N CYS A 125 15.18 13.38 5.45
CA CYS A 125 14.32 12.28 5.86
C CYS A 125 14.52 11.06 4.93
N SER A 126 14.37 9.86 5.47
CA SER A 126 14.21 8.66 4.62
C SER A 126 12.81 8.64 4.00
N GLU A 127 12.61 7.82 2.97
CA GLU A 127 11.29 7.72 2.34
C GLU A 127 10.22 7.15 3.27
N LEU A 128 10.58 6.23 4.17
CA LEU A 128 9.66 5.64 5.13
C LEU A 128 9.40 6.55 6.33
N GLU A 129 10.34 7.44 6.67
CA GLU A 129 10.08 8.51 7.65
C GLU A 129 9.01 9.48 7.13
N LEU A 130 9.11 9.92 5.87
CA LEU A 130 8.08 10.74 5.23
C LEU A 130 6.74 10.02 5.12
N GLU A 131 6.75 8.74 4.75
CA GLU A 131 5.52 7.95 4.70
C GLU A 131 4.88 7.82 6.09
N ARG A 132 5.68 7.51 7.12
CA ARG A 132 5.19 7.42 8.50
C ARG A 132 4.61 8.74 9.00
N ALA A 133 5.30 9.84 8.77
CA ALA A 133 4.81 11.17 9.13
C ALA A 133 3.49 11.50 8.43
N CYS A 134 3.35 11.10 7.16
CA CYS A 134 2.15 11.29 6.37
C CYS A 134 0.98 10.44 6.88
N LYS A 135 1.17 9.13 7.03
CA LYS A 135 0.09 8.21 7.41
C LYS A 135 -0.43 8.40 8.84
N GLY A 136 0.29 9.15 9.67
CA GLY A 136 -0.09 9.38 11.05
C GLY A 136 -0.08 8.11 11.91
N PRO A 137 -0.58 8.20 13.15
CA PRO A 137 -0.64 7.05 14.06
C PRO A 137 -1.55 5.93 13.54
N SER A 138 -2.58 6.28 12.75
CA SER A 138 -3.60 5.35 12.25
C SER A 138 -3.27 4.67 10.92
N ASN A 139 -2.08 4.89 10.36
CA ASN A 139 -1.66 4.29 9.08
C ASN A 139 -2.62 4.59 7.91
N THR A 140 -3.11 5.83 7.81
CA THR A 140 -4.10 6.25 6.81
C THR A 140 -3.55 6.27 5.38
N VAL A 141 -4.43 6.23 4.37
CA VAL A 141 -4.01 6.33 2.96
C VAL A 141 -3.48 7.72 2.60
N TYR A 142 -4.15 8.77 3.08
CA TYR A 142 -3.80 10.18 2.92
C TYR A 142 -3.50 10.79 4.30
N GLU A 143 -2.86 11.96 4.32
CA GLU A 143 -2.49 12.66 5.57
C GLU A 143 -3.67 12.87 6.53
N TYR A 144 -4.84 13.11 5.95
CA TYR A 144 -6.07 13.48 6.64
C TYR A 144 -7.09 12.33 6.73
N GLY A 145 -6.70 11.09 6.41
CA GLY A 145 -7.59 9.92 6.48
C GLY A 145 -7.55 9.00 5.25
N ASP A 146 -8.47 8.05 5.17
CA ASP A 146 -8.50 7.05 4.09
C ASP A 146 -9.27 7.49 2.84
N ALA A 147 -10.21 8.45 2.99
CA ALA A 147 -11.02 8.95 1.88
C ALA A 147 -10.35 10.15 1.22
N TYR A 148 -10.14 10.09 -0.10
CA TYR A 148 -9.53 11.17 -0.86
C TYR A 148 -10.37 12.45 -0.82
N LYS A 149 -9.72 13.58 -0.51
CA LYS A 149 -10.32 14.92 -0.47
C LYS A 149 -9.38 15.93 -1.12
N SER A 150 -9.55 16.15 -2.42
CA SER A 150 -8.67 17.03 -3.23
C SER A 150 -8.46 18.41 -2.62
N ALA A 151 -9.51 19.01 -2.04
CA ALA A 151 -9.47 20.35 -1.47
C ALA A 151 -8.59 20.50 -0.21
N LEU A 152 -8.35 19.43 0.56
CA LEU A 152 -7.63 19.55 1.84
C LEU A 152 -6.15 19.86 1.65
N CYS A 153 -5.51 19.22 0.67
CA CYS A 153 -4.11 19.48 0.31
C CYS A 153 -3.97 20.18 -1.05
N GLY A 154 -5.06 20.47 -1.76
CA GLY A 154 -5.00 21.03 -3.11
C GLY A 154 -4.39 20.09 -4.14
N THR A 155 -4.47 18.77 -3.94
CA THR A 155 -3.98 17.79 -4.91
C THR A 155 -4.91 17.68 -6.13
N GLY A 156 -4.39 17.22 -7.27
CA GLY A 156 -5.17 17.14 -8.52
C GLY A 156 -5.03 18.38 -9.39
N GLN A 157 -4.06 19.25 -9.09
CA GLN A 157 -3.81 20.50 -9.81
C GLN A 157 -2.39 20.53 -10.36
N ALA A 158 -2.15 21.33 -11.40
CA ALA A 158 -0.82 21.55 -11.97
C ALA A 158 0.01 22.60 -11.20
N LYS A 159 -0.52 23.16 -10.10
CA LYS A 159 0.17 24.14 -9.27
C LYS A 159 0.95 23.41 -8.17
N SER A 160 2.28 23.57 -8.17
CA SER A 160 3.16 22.90 -7.21
C SER A 160 3.86 23.85 -6.23
N LEU A 161 3.78 25.17 -6.46
CA LEU A 161 4.44 26.18 -5.61
C LEU A 161 3.38 27.04 -4.92
N ILE A 162 3.09 26.70 -3.67
CA ILE A 162 2.19 27.42 -2.78
C ILE A 162 2.92 27.77 -1.48
N PRO A 163 2.54 28.85 -0.78
CA PRO A 163 3.10 29.15 0.54
C PRO A 163 2.86 28.00 1.52
N ASN A 164 3.84 27.76 2.40
CA ASN A 164 3.72 26.83 3.51
C ASN A 164 2.50 27.17 4.37
N GLY A 165 1.72 26.15 4.74
CA GLY A 165 0.50 26.29 5.54
C GLY A 165 -0.67 26.94 4.81
N TYR A 166 -0.56 27.18 3.49
CA TYR A 166 -1.67 27.73 2.69
C TYR A 166 -2.91 26.84 2.80
N ASN A 167 -2.71 25.52 2.74
CA ASN A 167 -3.74 24.53 2.97
C ASN A 167 -3.72 24.11 4.45
N GLY A 168 -4.27 24.94 5.35
CA GLY A 168 -4.20 24.70 6.79
C GLY A 168 -4.83 23.37 7.28
N ALA A 169 -5.64 22.71 6.45
CA ALA A 169 -6.20 21.39 6.74
C ALA A 169 -5.36 20.21 6.17
N CYS A 170 -4.29 20.51 5.43
CA CYS A 170 -3.31 19.54 4.95
C CYS A 170 -2.31 19.26 6.07
N VAL A 171 -2.78 18.51 7.08
CA VAL A 171 -2.01 18.18 8.28
C VAL A 171 -2.21 16.70 8.60
N SER A 172 -1.11 16.02 8.90
CA SER A 172 -1.15 14.62 9.30
C SER A 172 -1.59 14.44 10.76
N GLY A 173 -1.93 13.21 11.14
CA GLY A 173 -2.22 12.88 12.54
C GLY A 173 -1.03 13.08 13.52
N PHE A 174 0.17 13.38 13.01
CA PHE A 174 1.33 13.79 13.83
C PHE A 174 1.58 15.30 13.82
N GLY A 175 0.72 16.09 13.18
CA GLY A 175 0.87 17.55 13.13
C GLY A 175 1.87 18.05 12.10
N VAL A 176 2.25 17.22 11.12
CA VAL A 176 3.13 17.64 10.01
C VAL A 176 2.27 18.15 8.86
N TYR A 177 2.59 19.34 8.35
CA TYR A 177 1.81 20.03 7.31
C TYR A 177 2.40 19.82 5.93
N ASP A 178 1.57 19.93 4.89
CA ASP A 178 1.99 20.01 3.49
C ASP A 178 2.94 18.87 3.06
N LEU A 179 2.62 17.61 3.43
CA LEU A 179 3.39 16.47 2.93
C LEU A 179 3.05 16.16 1.45
N HIS A 180 1.86 16.57 0.98
CA HIS A 180 1.40 16.53 -0.40
C HIS A 180 0.80 17.88 -0.81
N GLY A 181 0.50 18.04 -2.10
CA GLY A 181 -0.19 19.20 -2.64
C GLY A 181 0.70 20.39 -3.02
N GLY A 182 1.90 20.45 -2.45
CA GLY A 182 2.95 21.39 -2.82
C GLY A 182 4.09 20.71 -3.58
N VAL A 183 5.28 20.81 -3.01
CA VAL A 183 6.53 20.37 -3.63
C VAL A 183 6.79 18.89 -3.38
N TRP A 184 7.45 18.26 -4.35
CA TRP A 184 8.11 16.99 -4.17
C TRP A 184 9.30 17.14 -3.21
N THR A 185 9.46 16.20 -2.29
CA THR A 185 10.49 16.24 -1.27
C THR A 185 11.56 15.20 -1.57
N TRP A 186 12.82 15.63 -1.73
CA TRP A 186 13.96 14.71 -1.77
C TRP A 186 14.08 13.91 -0.47
N THR A 187 14.44 12.63 -0.60
CA THR A 187 14.73 11.78 0.55
C THR A 187 16.18 11.30 0.52
N SER A 188 16.64 10.70 1.62
CA SER A 188 17.94 10.02 1.67
C SER A 188 17.92 8.62 1.04
N SER A 189 16.78 8.12 0.59
CA SER A 189 16.58 6.73 0.17
C SER A 189 16.76 6.56 -1.35
N ALA A 190 17.50 5.52 -1.76
CA ALA A 190 17.59 5.12 -3.16
C ALA A 190 16.24 4.56 -3.67
N TRP A 191 15.95 4.76 -4.94
CA TRP A 191 14.75 4.20 -5.59
C TRP A 191 15.03 2.77 -6.09
N GLN A 192 14.90 1.79 -5.19
CA GLN A 192 15.23 0.37 -5.46
C GLN A 192 14.01 -0.45 -5.95
N ARG A 193 13.41 -0.04 -7.08
CA ARG A 193 12.19 -0.68 -7.61
C ARG A 193 12.48 -1.34 -8.96
N GLY A 194 13.21 -2.45 -8.88
CA GLY A 194 13.82 -3.15 -10.01
C GLY A 194 15.06 -2.45 -10.58
N ASN A 195 15.68 -3.08 -11.58
CA ASN A 195 17.00 -2.68 -12.10
C ASN A 195 16.93 -1.87 -13.41
N ALA A 196 15.74 -1.53 -13.91
CA ALA A 196 15.59 -0.89 -15.22
C ALA A 196 16.18 0.53 -15.28
N LYS A 197 16.23 1.24 -14.14
CA LYS A 197 16.77 2.60 -14.03
C LYS A 197 17.61 2.72 -12.74
N PRO A 198 18.87 2.25 -12.74
CA PRO A 198 19.73 2.35 -11.58
C PRO A 198 20.10 3.80 -11.25
N GLY A 199 20.50 4.07 -10.01
CA GLY A 199 21.03 5.37 -9.57
C GLY A 199 19.98 6.47 -9.35
N LEU A 200 18.69 6.12 -9.29
CA LEU A 200 17.63 7.05 -8.93
C LEU A 200 17.50 7.17 -7.40
N VAL A 201 17.04 8.33 -6.95
CA VAL A 201 16.74 8.64 -5.55
C VAL A 201 15.27 8.94 -5.41
N THR A 202 14.69 8.51 -4.30
CA THR A 202 13.26 8.64 -4.03
C THR A 202 12.90 10.10 -3.76
N GLN A 203 11.77 10.51 -4.33
CA GLN A 203 11.03 11.69 -3.90
C GLN A 203 9.64 11.25 -3.44
N ARG A 204 9.13 11.88 -2.38
CA ARG A 204 7.77 11.65 -1.85
C ARG A 204 6.99 12.96 -1.86
N GLY A 205 5.67 12.87 -1.72
CA GLY A 205 4.80 14.04 -1.66
C GLY A 205 4.44 14.61 -3.02
N GLY A 206 4.48 15.93 -3.13
CA GLY A 206 4.24 16.66 -4.37
C GLY A 206 2.78 16.72 -4.79
N ASN A 207 2.58 17.15 -6.04
CA ASN A 207 1.27 17.34 -6.65
C ASN A 207 1.27 16.93 -8.13
N GLY A 208 0.07 16.71 -8.67
CA GLY A 208 -0.18 16.47 -10.09
C GLY A 208 -1.65 16.21 -10.36
N LEU A 209 -2.00 16.02 -11.65
CA LEU A 209 -3.40 15.90 -12.10
C LEU A 209 -4.14 14.68 -11.53
N ALA A 210 -3.46 13.54 -11.40
CA ALA A 210 -3.99 12.34 -10.73
C ALA A 210 -3.87 12.48 -9.21
N GLY A 211 -4.60 13.45 -8.64
CA GLY A 211 -4.44 13.83 -7.24
C GLY A 211 -4.79 12.72 -6.24
N ASP A 212 -5.71 11.82 -6.60
CA ASP A 212 -6.10 10.66 -5.78
C ASP A 212 -4.98 9.61 -5.71
N LEU A 213 -4.19 9.48 -6.76
CA LEU A 213 -3.03 8.61 -6.84
C LEU A 213 -1.80 9.23 -6.17
N ILE A 214 -1.47 10.47 -6.56
CA ILE A 214 -0.26 11.18 -6.15
C ILE A 214 -0.34 11.61 -4.69
N GLY A 215 -1.53 11.97 -4.20
CA GLY A 215 -1.73 12.42 -2.82
C GLY A 215 -1.61 11.32 -1.76
N ARG A 216 -1.44 10.05 -2.14
CA ARG A 216 -1.33 8.94 -1.19
C ARG A 216 0.04 8.98 -0.51
N CYS A 217 0.07 8.74 0.79
CA CYS A 217 1.32 8.70 1.56
C CYS A 217 2.35 7.69 1.05
N ALA A 218 1.88 6.58 0.48
CA ALA A 218 2.72 5.53 -0.09
C ALA A 218 3.32 5.90 -1.46
N HIS A 219 2.78 6.93 -2.12
CA HIS A 219 3.23 7.31 -3.45
C HIS A 219 4.62 7.95 -3.40
N GLY A 220 5.43 7.63 -4.40
CA GLY A 220 6.74 8.22 -4.61
C GLY A 220 7.12 8.20 -6.07
N ARG A 221 8.21 8.88 -6.41
CA ARG A 221 8.83 8.80 -7.74
C ARG A 221 10.33 8.70 -7.64
N GLY A 222 10.95 8.01 -8.59
CA GLY A 222 12.41 7.98 -8.75
C GLY A 222 12.89 9.16 -9.58
N MET A 223 13.93 9.86 -9.13
CA MET A 223 14.52 11.00 -9.82
C MET A 223 16.05 10.92 -9.80
N ARG A 224 16.72 11.44 -10.84
CA ARG A 224 18.18 11.51 -10.87
C ARG A 224 18.69 12.50 -9.82
N PRO A 225 19.70 12.18 -9.01
CA PRO A 225 20.13 13.02 -7.89
C PRO A 225 20.61 14.42 -8.29
N GLU A 226 21.08 14.59 -9.53
CA GLU A 226 21.52 15.89 -10.08
C GLU A 226 20.35 16.75 -10.60
N ALA A 227 19.14 16.19 -10.72
CA ALA A 227 18.01 16.88 -11.28
C ALA A 227 17.56 18.05 -10.38
N LYS A 228 17.31 19.20 -11.01
CA LYS A 228 16.76 20.40 -10.36
C LYS A 228 15.44 20.74 -11.00
N ARG A 229 14.33 20.42 -10.32
CA ARG A 229 12.97 20.69 -10.83
C ARG A 229 12.34 21.81 -10.02
N ALA A 230 11.60 22.69 -10.69
CA ALA A 230 10.87 23.80 -10.06
C ALA A 230 9.82 23.33 -9.03
N ASP A 231 9.43 22.06 -9.06
CA ASP A 231 8.48 21.45 -8.14
C ASP A 231 9.15 20.62 -7.04
N THR A 232 10.48 20.64 -6.94
CA THR A 232 11.25 19.75 -6.04
C THR A 232 12.03 20.56 -5.03
N GLY A 233 11.80 20.28 -3.75
CA GLY A 233 12.46 20.87 -2.59
C GLY A 233 12.89 19.82 -1.57
N VAL A 234 13.00 20.23 -0.30
CA VAL A 234 13.39 19.36 0.82
C VAL A 234 12.57 19.63 2.07
N ARG A 235 12.55 18.63 2.95
CA ARG A 235 12.10 18.70 4.34
C ARG A 235 13.12 17.96 5.17
N CYS A 236 13.53 18.55 6.29
CA CYS A 236 14.58 17.97 7.10
C CYS A 236 14.02 17.12 8.25
N CYS A 237 14.77 16.09 8.59
CA CYS A 237 14.57 15.24 9.75
C CYS A 237 15.75 15.33 10.70
N ALA A 238 15.57 14.92 11.95
CA ALA A 238 16.65 14.85 12.92
C ALA A 238 16.46 13.71 13.92
N GLY A 239 17.54 13.38 14.64
CA GLY A 239 17.65 12.14 15.41
C GLY A 239 18.19 10.99 14.57
N GLU A 240 18.25 9.80 15.17
CA GLU A 240 18.76 8.59 14.52
C GLU A 240 17.95 8.28 13.24
N PRO A 241 18.61 7.92 12.13
CA PRO A 241 17.93 7.56 10.88
C PRO A 241 17.29 6.18 10.97
N ASN A 242 16.04 6.08 10.52
CA ASN A 242 15.44 4.79 10.22
C ASN A 242 16.04 4.22 8.94
N THR A 243 16.68 3.04 9.04
CA THR A 243 17.52 2.45 7.98
C THR A 243 16.81 1.43 7.09
N PHE A 244 15.55 1.11 7.36
CA PHE A 244 14.79 0.20 6.50
C PHE A 244 14.62 0.80 5.10
N GLU A 245 14.92 0.01 4.07
CA GLU A 245 14.87 0.45 2.66
C GLU A 245 13.70 -0.18 1.92
N VAL A 246 13.12 0.56 0.97
CA VAL A 246 12.10 0.02 0.07
C VAL A 246 12.77 -0.65 -1.12
N VAL A 247 12.89 -1.98 -1.04
CA VAL A 247 13.44 -2.82 -2.12
C VAL A 247 12.32 -3.65 -2.73
N LEU A 248 11.96 -3.34 -3.99
CA LEU A 248 10.94 -4.09 -4.72
C LEU A 248 11.59 -4.91 -5.84
N ALA A 249 11.42 -6.23 -5.77
CA ALA A 249 11.59 -7.08 -6.93
C ALA A 249 10.43 -6.81 -7.88
N VAL A 250 10.73 -6.38 -9.11
CA VAL A 250 9.72 -6.07 -10.12
C VAL A 250 9.73 -7.16 -11.18
N THR A 251 8.68 -7.98 -11.19
CA THR A 251 8.44 -9.00 -12.20
C THR A 251 7.51 -8.44 -13.28
N ARG A 252 7.95 -8.51 -14.54
CA ARG A 252 7.13 -8.13 -15.70
C ARG A 252 6.84 -9.39 -16.51
N GLY A 253 5.56 -9.74 -16.64
CA GLY A 253 5.10 -10.83 -17.50
C GLY A 253 4.95 -10.38 -18.96
N GLN A 254 4.56 -11.31 -19.84
CA GLN A 254 4.03 -10.93 -21.15
C GLN A 254 2.78 -10.06 -20.95
N PRO A 255 2.58 -8.96 -21.71
CA PRO A 255 1.46 -8.06 -21.51
C PRO A 255 0.13 -8.83 -21.44
N LEU A 256 -0.17 -9.68 -22.41
CA LEU A 256 -1.37 -10.50 -22.42
C LEU A 256 -1.02 -11.93 -22.85
N ARG A 257 -1.45 -12.92 -22.08
CA ARG A 257 -1.22 -14.34 -22.40
C ARG A 257 -2.52 -15.13 -22.28
N LEU A 258 -2.86 -15.88 -23.32
CA LEU A 258 -3.96 -16.87 -23.24
C LEU A 258 -3.51 -18.07 -22.40
N ASN A 259 -4.30 -18.45 -21.40
CA ASN A 259 -4.06 -19.63 -20.58
C ASN A 259 -4.67 -20.87 -21.26
N THR A 260 -3.81 -21.73 -21.82
CA THR A 260 -4.23 -22.90 -22.60
C THR A 260 -3.43 -24.13 -22.14
N PRO A 261 -4.08 -25.29 -21.89
CA PRO A 261 -5.52 -25.56 -21.96
C PRO A 261 -6.32 -24.81 -20.88
N LEU A 262 -7.65 -24.75 -21.03
CA LEU A 262 -8.54 -24.09 -20.06
C LEU A 262 -8.47 -24.82 -18.71
N ASP A 263 -8.20 -24.06 -17.64
CA ASP A 263 -8.33 -24.56 -16.28
C ASP A 263 -9.81 -24.51 -15.88
N GLU A 264 -10.48 -25.67 -15.91
CA GLU A 264 -11.92 -25.81 -15.61
C GLU A 264 -12.28 -25.37 -14.19
N LYS A 265 -11.39 -25.59 -13.22
CA LYS A 265 -11.64 -25.17 -11.83
C LYS A 265 -11.64 -23.65 -11.74
N LEU A 266 -10.62 -23.01 -12.32
CA LEU A 266 -10.52 -21.56 -12.34
C LEU A 266 -11.64 -20.93 -13.18
N ALA A 267 -12.01 -21.55 -14.31
CA ALA A 267 -13.13 -21.12 -15.14
C ALA A 267 -14.44 -21.11 -14.35
N GLY A 268 -14.71 -22.16 -13.58
CA GLY A 268 -15.86 -22.23 -12.68
C GLY A 268 -15.84 -21.15 -11.57
N GLN A 269 -14.67 -20.89 -10.98
CA GLN A 269 -14.53 -19.82 -9.98
C GLN A 269 -14.80 -18.43 -10.58
N LEU A 270 -14.27 -18.14 -11.78
CA LEU A 270 -14.49 -16.87 -12.48
C LEU A 270 -15.95 -16.73 -12.93
N ALA A 271 -16.56 -17.80 -13.45
CA ALA A 271 -17.98 -17.83 -13.81
C ALA A 271 -18.89 -17.46 -12.63
N ALA A 272 -18.58 -17.96 -11.43
CA ALA A 272 -19.34 -17.66 -10.22
C ALA A 272 -19.29 -16.18 -9.80
N LEU A 273 -18.28 -15.40 -10.26
CA LEU A 273 -18.19 -13.97 -10.00
C LEU A 273 -19.08 -13.11 -10.93
N ALA A 274 -19.59 -13.68 -12.03
CA ALA A 274 -20.49 -12.99 -12.95
C ALA A 274 -21.93 -12.97 -12.40
N THR A 275 -22.15 -12.25 -11.30
CA THR A 275 -23.47 -12.17 -10.66
C THR A 275 -24.50 -11.49 -11.57
N PRO A 276 -25.80 -11.74 -11.36
CA PRO A 276 -26.88 -10.99 -11.98
C PRO A 276 -26.69 -9.46 -11.98
N GLU A 277 -26.19 -8.89 -10.89
CA GLU A 277 -25.93 -7.45 -10.81
C GLU A 277 -24.75 -7.03 -11.71
N ALA A 278 -23.66 -7.78 -11.70
CA ALA A 278 -22.50 -7.52 -12.56
C ALA A 278 -22.89 -7.59 -14.06
N LEU A 279 -23.74 -8.55 -14.41
CA LEU A 279 -24.29 -8.68 -15.76
C LEU A 279 -25.30 -7.57 -16.10
N ALA A 280 -26.04 -7.03 -15.11
CA ALA A 280 -27.00 -5.95 -15.31
C ALA A 280 -26.34 -4.58 -15.52
N THR A 281 -25.16 -4.34 -14.94
CA THR A 281 -24.38 -3.10 -15.15
C THR A 281 -23.82 -2.93 -16.57
N SER A 282 -24.07 -3.88 -17.48
CA SER A 282 -23.57 -3.91 -18.87
C SER A 282 -24.26 -2.95 -19.86
N GLY A 283 -25.19 -2.09 -19.40
CA GLY A 283 -25.75 -1.02 -20.24
C GLY A 283 -26.72 -1.48 -21.34
N SER A 284 -27.23 -2.72 -21.28
CA SER A 284 -28.35 -3.14 -22.12
C SER A 284 -29.68 -2.74 -21.45
N PRO A 285 -30.49 -1.82 -22.03
CA PRO A 285 -31.81 -1.51 -21.51
C PRO A 285 -32.72 -2.73 -21.74
N GLY A 286 -33.22 -3.29 -20.65
CA GLY A 286 -34.31 -4.26 -20.67
C GLY A 286 -33.88 -5.70 -20.40
N VAL A 287 -34.75 -6.35 -19.63
CA VAL A 287 -34.82 -7.77 -19.29
C VAL A 287 -34.10 -8.15 -17.97
N PRO A 288 -34.87 -8.60 -16.95
CA PRO A 288 -34.32 -9.08 -15.68
C PRO A 288 -33.32 -10.21 -15.90
N ALA A 289 -32.29 -10.25 -15.07
CA ALA A 289 -31.26 -11.29 -15.09
C ALA A 289 -31.91 -12.67 -14.87
N THR A 290 -32.01 -13.45 -15.93
CA THR A 290 -32.43 -14.85 -15.88
C THR A 290 -31.34 -15.71 -15.25
N GLU A 291 -31.76 -16.75 -14.54
CA GLU A 291 -30.99 -17.78 -13.82
C GLU A 291 -30.00 -18.61 -14.68
N VAL A 292 -29.62 -18.16 -15.88
CA VAL A 292 -28.68 -18.87 -16.74
C VAL A 292 -27.26 -18.59 -16.28
N PRO A 293 -26.49 -19.62 -15.91
CA PRO A 293 -25.12 -19.42 -15.45
C PRO A 293 -24.25 -18.90 -16.59
N PHE A 294 -23.38 -17.96 -16.26
CA PHE A 294 -22.33 -17.51 -17.15
C PHE A 294 -21.28 -18.63 -17.31
N ALA A 295 -20.92 -18.99 -18.53
CA ALA A 295 -19.88 -19.98 -18.80
C ALA A 295 -18.61 -19.27 -19.29
N VAL A 296 -17.49 -19.49 -18.60
CA VAL A 296 -16.17 -19.01 -19.03
C VAL A 296 -15.58 -20.01 -20.02
N GLU A 297 -15.28 -19.56 -21.23
CA GLU A 297 -14.75 -20.39 -22.33
C GLU A 297 -13.24 -20.19 -22.54
N ARG A 298 -12.70 -19.03 -22.12
CA ARG A 298 -11.29 -18.68 -22.25
C ARG A 298 -10.81 -17.90 -21.04
N ILE A 299 -9.56 -18.12 -20.65
CA ILE A 299 -8.91 -17.35 -19.58
C ILE A 299 -7.65 -16.71 -20.16
N TRP A 300 -7.51 -15.40 -19.99
CA TRP A 300 -6.25 -14.70 -20.21
C TRP A 300 -5.65 -14.24 -18.89
N VAL A 301 -4.34 -14.17 -18.85
CA VAL A 301 -3.56 -13.51 -17.81
C VAL A 301 -3.05 -12.20 -18.40
N TRP A 302 -3.42 -11.08 -17.78
CA TRP A 302 -3.03 -9.74 -18.20
C TRP A 302 -2.10 -9.12 -17.15
N HIS A 303 -0.95 -8.61 -17.60
CA HIS A 303 0.06 -7.94 -16.79
C HIS A 303 0.16 -6.47 -17.20
N PRO A 304 -0.73 -5.59 -16.70
CA PRO A 304 -0.72 -4.18 -17.08
C PRO A 304 0.48 -3.39 -16.52
N LEU A 305 1.02 -3.86 -15.40
CA LEU A 305 2.15 -3.28 -14.68
C LEU A 305 3.07 -4.37 -14.16
N GLY A 306 4.27 -3.99 -13.73
CA GLY A 306 5.09 -4.91 -12.96
C GLY A 306 4.38 -5.27 -11.66
N ASN A 307 4.53 -6.51 -11.21
CA ASN A 307 3.89 -7.04 -9.99
C ASN A 307 2.35 -6.96 -9.98
N GLU A 308 1.73 -6.75 -11.14
CA GLU A 308 0.28 -6.76 -11.30
C GLU A 308 -0.12 -7.90 -12.24
N GLU A 309 -1.14 -8.63 -11.84
CA GLU A 309 -1.71 -9.74 -12.61
C GLU A 309 -3.23 -9.72 -12.48
N ILE A 310 -3.91 -9.76 -13.63
CA ILE A 310 -5.37 -9.77 -13.74
C ILE A 310 -5.77 -10.98 -14.54
N LEU A 311 -6.65 -11.80 -13.98
CA LEU A 311 -7.31 -12.89 -14.67
C LEU A 311 -8.52 -12.35 -15.42
N LEU A 312 -8.63 -12.69 -16.70
CA LEU A 312 -9.71 -12.30 -17.57
C LEU A 312 -10.43 -13.56 -18.04
N GLY A 313 -11.60 -13.85 -17.45
CA GLY A 313 -12.46 -14.96 -17.88
C GLY A 313 -13.47 -14.49 -18.92
N GLY A 314 -13.27 -14.83 -20.19
CA GLY A 314 -14.20 -14.49 -21.27
C GLY A 314 -15.24 -15.57 -21.51
N GLY A 315 -16.50 -15.15 -21.65
CA GLY A 315 -17.60 -16.09 -21.71
C GLY A 315 -18.94 -15.46 -22.02
N CYS A 316 -20.00 -16.25 -21.89
CA CYS A 316 -21.38 -15.85 -22.14
C CYS A 316 -22.38 -16.57 -21.21
N ALA A 317 -23.47 -15.88 -20.88
CA ALA A 317 -24.72 -16.51 -20.45
C ALA A 317 -25.72 -16.49 -21.61
N HIS A 318 -26.41 -17.59 -21.89
CA HIS A 318 -27.35 -17.71 -23.02
C HIS A 318 -28.79 -17.99 -22.55
N PRO A 319 -29.59 -16.94 -22.28
CA PRO A 319 -30.99 -17.12 -21.92
C PRO A 319 -31.80 -17.72 -23.08
N PRO A 320 -32.74 -18.64 -22.81
CA PRO A 320 -33.61 -19.20 -23.84
C PRO A 320 -34.36 -18.11 -24.61
N GLY A 321 -34.30 -18.17 -25.95
CA GLY A 321 -35.01 -17.23 -26.83
C GLY A 321 -34.44 -15.80 -26.86
N GLN A 322 -33.29 -15.54 -26.24
CA GLN A 322 -32.65 -14.22 -26.23
C GLN A 322 -31.22 -14.28 -26.78
N LYS A 323 -30.64 -13.11 -27.07
CA LYS A 323 -29.21 -13.01 -27.39
C LYS A 323 -28.37 -13.30 -26.14
N GLY A 324 -27.17 -13.82 -26.35
CA GLY A 324 -26.21 -14.06 -25.27
C GLY A 324 -25.83 -12.76 -24.56
N ARG A 325 -25.51 -12.87 -23.27
CA ARG A 325 -24.89 -11.82 -22.47
C ARG A 325 -23.43 -12.20 -22.26
N CYS A 326 -22.58 -11.62 -23.08
CA CYS A 326 -21.18 -11.97 -23.18
C CYS A 326 -20.29 -10.85 -22.65
N GLY A 327 -19.11 -11.24 -22.19
CA GLY A 327 -18.13 -10.29 -21.70
C GLY A 327 -17.00 -10.98 -20.96
N ILE A 328 -16.22 -10.17 -20.27
CA ILE A 328 -15.07 -10.62 -19.51
C ILE A 328 -15.32 -10.35 -18.04
N VAL A 329 -15.14 -11.39 -17.23
CA VAL A 329 -14.96 -11.28 -15.79
C VAL A 329 -13.50 -10.96 -15.53
N ALA A 330 -13.20 -9.72 -15.15
CA ALA A 330 -11.86 -9.35 -14.70
C ALA A 330 -11.76 -9.55 -13.20
N ALA A 331 -10.76 -10.30 -12.76
CA ALA A 331 -10.56 -10.65 -11.36
C ALA A 331 -9.08 -10.63 -10.99
N ARG A 332 -8.81 -10.43 -9.70
CA ARG A 332 -7.46 -10.56 -9.13
C ARG A 332 -7.43 -11.73 -8.16
N MET A 333 -6.34 -12.50 -8.17
CA MET A 333 -6.16 -13.56 -7.18
C MET A 333 -5.91 -12.98 -5.78
N ARG A 334 -6.59 -13.57 -4.80
CA ARG A 334 -6.37 -13.39 -3.36
C ARG A 334 -6.22 -14.76 -2.76
N PHE A 335 -5.01 -15.08 -2.32
CA PHE A 335 -4.66 -16.43 -1.91
C PHE A 335 -5.02 -17.43 -3.02
N ASP A 336 -6.03 -18.27 -2.81
CA ASP A 336 -6.48 -19.31 -3.71
C ASP A 336 -7.82 -19.00 -4.41
N ARG A 337 -8.33 -17.76 -4.31
CA ARG A 337 -9.63 -17.37 -4.88
C ARG A 337 -9.54 -16.10 -5.72
N PRO A 338 -10.24 -16.06 -6.87
CA PRO A 338 -10.39 -14.81 -7.62
C PRO A 338 -11.39 -13.88 -6.92
N VAL A 339 -11.06 -12.60 -6.87
CA VAL A 339 -11.92 -11.52 -6.40
C VAL A 339 -12.24 -10.62 -7.58
N LEU A 340 -13.55 -10.37 -7.80
CA LEU A 340 -14.04 -9.57 -8.91
C LEU A 340 -13.47 -8.15 -8.87
N LEU A 341 -12.92 -7.69 -9.99
CA LEU A 341 -12.58 -6.29 -10.23
C LEU A 341 -13.70 -5.59 -10.99
N SER A 342 -14.12 -6.17 -12.11
CA SER A 342 -15.18 -5.61 -12.96
C SER A 342 -15.67 -6.66 -13.96
N PHE A 343 -16.91 -6.50 -14.43
CA PHE A 343 -17.40 -7.19 -15.62
C PHE A 343 -17.38 -6.23 -16.80
N VAL A 344 -16.74 -6.63 -17.90
CA VAL A 344 -16.64 -5.82 -19.12
C VAL A 344 -17.47 -6.46 -20.24
N PRO A 345 -18.56 -5.83 -20.70
CA PRO A 345 -19.42 -6.44 -21.71
C PRO A 345 -18.78 -6.41 -23.11
N SER A 346 -18.93 -7.53 -23.82
CA SER A 346 -18.76 -7.68 -25.28
C SER A 346 -20.10 -7.81 -26.01
N ASP A 347 -21.20 -7.56 -25.29
CA ASP A 347 -22.60 -7.68 -25.68
C ASP A 347 -23.00 -9.10 -26.09
N TRP A 348 -23.24 -9.37 -27.36
CA TRP A 348 -23.83 -10.63 -27.82
C TRP A 348 -22.80 -11.68 -28.22
N TRP A 349 -21.54 -11.27 -28.37
CA TRP A 349 -20.49 -12.11 -28.94
C TRP A 349 -19.53 -12.55 -27.84
N THR A 350 -19.13 -13.82 -27.86
CA THR A 350 -18.04 -14.31 -27.01
C THR A 350 -16.82 -13.42 -27.19
N PRO A 351 -16.26 -12.86 -26.11
CA PRO A 351 -15.19 -11.89 -26.22
C PRO A 351 -13.91 -12.52 -26.78
N THR A 352 -13.15 -11.70 -27.50
CA THR A 352 -11.75 -11.96 -27.81
C THR A 352 -10.93 -10.74 -27.41
N LEU A 353 -9.67 -10.96 -27.04
CA LEU A 353 -8.75 -9.91 -26.62
C LEU A 353 -7.58 -9.76 -27.57
N GLY A 354 -7.12 -8.52 -27.72
CA GLY A 354 -5.87 -8.19 -28.39
C GLY A 354 -5.06 -7.18 -27.59
N GLU A 355 -3.75 -7.21 -27.78
CA GLU A 355 -2.85 -6.21 -27.20
C GLU A 355 -3.10 -4.82 -27.81
N ALA A 356 -2.90 -3.78 -27.01
CA ALA A 356 -2.84 -2.40 -27.48
C ALA A 356 -1.39 -1.89 -27.46
N ASP A 357 -1.19 -0.60 -27.72
CA ASP A 357 0.15 0.01 -27.82
C ASP A 357 0.91 0.02 -26.48
N SER A 358 0.17 -0.06 -25.37
CA SER A 358 0.69 -0.09 -24.01
C SER A 358 0.23 -1.35 -23.31
N ALA A 359 1.09 -1.96 -22.48
CA ALA A 359 0.71 -3.11 -21.67
C ALA A 359 -0.46 -2.80 -20.72
N ARG A 360 -0.65 -1.52 -20.34
CA ARG A 360 -1.77 -1.05 -19.53
C ARG A 360 -3.10 -1.01 -20.27
N GLU A 361 -3.12 -1.32 -21.55
CA GLU A 361 -4.32 -1.26 -22.38
C GLU A 361 -4.48 -2.56 -23.17
N LEU A 362 -5.73 -2.93 -23.42
CA LEU A 362 -6.07 -4.02 -24.32
C LEU A 362 -7.32 -3.66 -25.12
N TYR A 363 -7.48 -4.32 -26.27
CA TYR A 363 -8.69 -4.26 -27.07
C TYR A 363 -9.58 -5.45 -26.75
N LEU A 364 -10.81 -5.16 -26.35
CA LEU A 364 -11.90 -6.13 -26.28
C LEU A 364 -12.71 -6.06 -27.58
N TYR A 365 -12.87 -7.21 -28.24
CA TYR A 365 -13.70 -7.35 -29.43
C TYR A 365 -15.05 -7.96 -29.05
N GLY A 366 -16.12 -7.33 -29.51
CA GLY A 366 -17.50 -7.73 -29.24
C GLY A 366 -18.42 -7.41 -30.41
N GLY A 367 -19.72 -7.60 -30.20
CA GLY A 367 -20.71 -7.27 -31.20
C GLY A 367 -22.12 -7.16 -30.64
N ASP A 368 -22.85 -6.19 -31.17
CA ASP A 368 -24.22 -5.87 -30.78
C ASP A 368 -25.10 -5.66 -32.03
N HIS A 369 -26.26 -5.02 -31.85
CA HIS A 369 -27.23 -4.77 -32.93
C HIS A 369 -26.68 -3.90 -34.08
N GLU A 370 -25.68 -3.05 -33.82
CA GLU A 370 -25.05 -2.23 -34.85
C GLU A 370 -23.85 -2.95 -35.51
N GLY A 371 -23.55 -4.18 -35.09
CA GLY A 371 -22.50 -5.03 -35.64
C GLY A 371 -21.28 -5.17 -34.74
N ALA A 372 -20.15 -5.56 -35.34
CA ALA A 372 -18.88 -5.73 -34.63
C ALA A 372 -18.36 -4.39 -34.10
N PHE A 373 -17.76 -4.42 -32.91
CA PHE A 373 -16.98 -3.31 -32.37
C PHE A 373 -15.71 -3.83 -31.72
N ARG A 374 -14.78 -2.91 -31.49
CA ARG A 374 -13.74 -3.07 -30.47
C ARG A 374 -13.90 -1.96 -29.44
N ARG A 375 -13.38 -2.17 -28.25
CA ARG A 375 -13.30 -1.13 -27.22
C ARG A 375 -11.99 -1.25 -26.46
N ARG A 376 -11.45 -0.11 -26.03
CA ARG A 376 -10.25 -0.10 -25.20
C ARG A 376 -10.63 -0.33 -23.75
N VAL A 377 -9.89 -1.22 -23.10
CA VAL A 377 -9.92 -1.46 -21.65
C VAL A 377 -8.56 -1.01 -21.10
N SER A 378 -8.57 -0.04 -20.20
CA SER A 378 -7.37 0.53 -19.57
C SER A 378 -7.23 0.04 -18.13
N TYR A 379 -6.00 -0.17 -17.67
CA TYR A 379 -5.71 -0.35 -16.25
C TYR A 379 -5.39 1.00 -15.61
N GLU A 380 -6.25 1.40 -14.67
CA GLU A 380 -6.20 2.67 -13.98
C GLU A 380 -5.94 2.43 -12.49
N TRP A 381 -4.69 2.03 -12.20
CA TRP A 381 -4.12 1.98 -10.84
C TRP A 381 -4.95 1.14 -9.85
N GLY A 382 -5.42 -0.02 -10.30
CA GLY A 382 -6.25 -0.92 -9.50
C GLY A 382 -7.68 -1.07 -10.03
N ARG A 383 -8.10 -0.17 -10.92
CA ARG A 383 -9.42 -0.18 -11.58
C ARG A 383 -9.28 -0.47 -13.07
N LEU A 384 -10.38 -0.84 -13.70
CA LEU A 384 -10.47 -0.91 -15.15
C LEU A 384 -11.25 0.29 -15.68
N GLY A 385 -10.61 1.07 -16.55
CA GLY A 385 -11.26 2.09 -17.34
C GLY A 385 -11.74 1.51 -18.67
N LEU A 386 -12.80 2.10 -19.21
CA LEU A 386 -13.47 1.59 -20.39
C LEU A 386 -13.75 2.75 -21.35
N ALA A 387 -13.19 2.66 -22.56
CA ALA A 387 -13.50 3.60 -23.63
C ALA A 387 -14.82 3.25 -24.33
N ASP A 388 -15.27 4.20 -25.16
CA ASP A 388 -16.39 4.03 -26.06
C ASP A 388 -16.12 2.92 -27.11
N LYS A 389 -17.20 2.42 -27.71
CA LYS A 389 -17.13 1.40 -28.76
C LYS A 389 -16.63 2.04 -30.07
N GLU A 390 -15.53 1.51 -30.59
CA GLU A 390 -14.98 1.84 -31.90
C GLU A 390 -15.49 0.85 -32.94
N ARG A 391 -15.96 1.35 -34.09
CA ARG A 391 -16.47 0.52 -35.18
C ARG A 391 -15.71 0.80 -36.47
N LYS A 392 -15.54 -0.24 -37.29
CA LYS A 392 -14.97 -0.08 -38.63
C LYS A 392 -15.93 0.72 -39.51
N ARG A 393 -15.51 1.89 -39.97
CA ARG A 393 -16.22 2.65 -41.00
C ARG A 393 -15.41 2.69 -42.29
N LYS A 394 -16.10 2.55 -43.42
CA LYS A 394 -15.49 2.74 -44.74
C LYS A 394 -15.56 4.22 -45.08
N ARG A 395 -14.45 4.94 -44.93
CA ARG A 395 -14.36 6.34 -45.37
C ARG A 395 -14.28 6.39 -46.91
N LYS A 396 -14.93 7.38 -47.51
CA LYS A 396 -14.93 7.56 -48.98
C LYS A 396 -13.49 7.84 -49.43
N GLY A 397 -12.88 6.89 -50.14
CA GLY A 397 -11.51 7.00 -50.68
C GLY A 397 -10.47 6.07 -50.05
N THR A 398 -10.76 5.35 -48.96
CA THR A 398 -9.86 4.33 -48.41
C THR A 398 -10.20 2.93 -48.92
N ARG A 399 -9.16 2.13 -49.23
CA ARG A 399 -9.31 0.73 -49.68
C ARG A 399 -9.79 -0.19 -48.55
N GLU A 400 -9.39 0.11 -47.32
CA GLU A 400 -9.72 -0.69 -46.14
C GLU A 400 -10.53 0.11 -45.10
N PRO A 401 -11.46 -0.54 -44.38
CA PRO A 401 -12.18 0.09 -43.28
C PRO A 401 -11.23 0.36 -42.10
N THR A 402 -11.25 1.58 -41.57
CA THR A 402 -10.52 1.95 -40.36
C THR A 402 -11.49 2.03 -39.18
N PHE A 403 -11.02 1.73 -37.98
CA PHE A 403 -11.77 2.02 -36.76
C PHE A 403 -11.80 3.54 -36.55
N ASP A 404 -12.99 4.08 -36.31
CA ASP A 404 -13.19 5.49 -35.96
C ASP A 404 -12.99 5.71 -34.45
#